data_AF-A0A920MFY7-F1
#
_entry.id   AF-A0A920MFY7-F1
#
_cell.length_a   1.000
_cell.length_b   1.000
_cell.length_c   1.000
_cell.angle_alpha   90.00
_cell.angle_beta   90.00
_cell.angle_gamma   90.00
#
_symmetry.space_group_name_H-M   'P 1'
#
loop_
_entity.id
_entity.type
_entity.pdbx_description
1 polymer ?
#
loop_
_entity_poly.entity_id
_entity_poly.type
_entity_poly.pdbx_seq_one_letter_code
_entity_poly.pdbx_strand_id
1 'polypeptide(L)'
;MGLNKKEEEILKQIELGLSKDDPKLEKAVENLTLSNFSRARISISFITFILGFFTMIGTYTIQAAFAVVGFVVMALSGYVFVTNTRSLLNAENIQEWNFKQIYKLVRNKDTSRQNK
;
A
#
# COMPACT_ATOMS: atom_id res chain seq x y z
N MET A 1 16.07 -15.38 5.77
CA MET A 1 17.00 -16.39 5.22
C MET A 1 17.23 -16.02 3.77
N GLY A 2 18.48 -15.76 3.38
CA GLY A 2 18.85 -15.40 2.00
C GLY A 2 19.18 -16.66 1.20
N LEU A 3 18.99 -16.61 -0.12
CA LEU A 3 19.23 -17.71 -1.05
C LEU A 3 20.71 -18.12 -1.09
N ASN A 4 20.98 -19.40 -1.33
CA ASN A 4 22.33 -19.91 -1.55
C ASN A 4 22.83 -19.54 -2.96
N LYS A 5 24.15 -19.48 -3.18
CA LYS A 5 24.77 -19.00 -4.45
C LYS A 5 24.29 -19.74 -5.70
N LYS A 6 24.04 -21.06 -5.59
CA LYS A 6 23.47 -21.87 -6.68
C LYS A 6 22.02 -21.52 -6.98
N GLU A 7 21.23 -21.22 -5.95
CA GLU A 7 19.83 -20.84 -6.10
C GLU A 7 19.73 -19.44 -6.72
N GLU A 8 20.64 -18.52 -6.37
CA GLU A 8 20.76 -17.20 -6.99
C GLU A 8 21.09 -17.30 -8.48
N GLU A 9 22.03 -18.17 -8.88
CA GLU A 9 22.37 -18.42 -10.28
C GLU A 9 21.23 -19.05 -11.08
N ILE A 10 20.47 -19.97 -10.46
CA ILE A 10 19.28 -20.56 -11.07
C ILE A 10 18.19 -19.49 -11.23
N LEU A 11 17.97 -18.65 -10.22
CA LEU A 11 17.03 -17.53 -10.29
C LEU A 11 17.39 -16.58 -11.43
N LYS A 12 18.68 -16.23 -11.56
CA LYS A 12 19.18 -15.32 -12.60
C LYS A 12 19.02 -15.87 -14.02
N GLN A 13 19.19 -17.19 -14.17
CA GLN A 13 18.95 -17.88 -15.45
C GLN A 13 17.46 -17.94 -15.78
N ILE A 14 16.60 -18.17 -14.79
CA ILE A 14 15.15 -18.13 -14.95
C ILE A 14 14.72 -16.71 -15.32
N GLU A 15 15.21 -15.66 -14.64
CA GLU A 15 14.95 -14.26 -15.00
C GLU A 15 15.37 -13.98 -16.44
N LEU A 16 16.60 -14.33 -16.86
CA LEU A 16 17.08 -14.15 -18.22
C LEU A 16 16.25 -14.89 -19.29
N GLY A 17 15.71 -16.06 -18.97
CA GLY A 17 14.80 -16.81 -19.85
C GLY A 17 13.40 -16.20 -19.89
N LEU A 18 12.85 -15.84 -18.73
CA LEU A 18 11.50 -15.28 -18.59
C LEU A 18 11.40 -13.86 -19.20
N SER A 19 12.44 -13.02 -19.09
CA SER A 19 12.48 -11.70 -19.75
C SER A 19 12.50 -11.82 -21.28
N LYS A 20 13.04 -12.92 -21.83
CA LYS A 20 13.11 -13.19 -23.28
C LYS A 20 11.80 -13.75 -23.83
N ASP A 21 11.18 -14.67 -23.10
CA ASP A 21 10.03 -15.43 -23.57
C ASP A 21 8.70 -14.68 -23.34
N ASP A 22 8.56 -13.91 -22.25
CA ASP A 22 7.33 -13.13 -22.01
C ASP A 22 7.57 -11.84 -21.18
N PRO A 23 8.01 -10.74 -21.83
CA PRO A 23 8.17 -9.43 -21.18
C PRO A 23 6.85 -8.85 -20.64
N LYS A 24 5.70 -9.47 -20.98
CA LYS A 24 4.38 -9.09 -20.48
C LYS A 24 4.11 -9.69 -19.10
N LEU A 25 4.64 -10.88 -18.82
CA LEU A 25 4.49 -11.57 -17.53
C LEU A 25 5.37 -10.93 -16.45
N GLU A 26 6.60 -10.58 -16.80
CA GLU A 26 7.54 -9.89 -15.91
C GLU A 26 6.94 -8.57 -15.38
N LYS A 27 6.38 -7.78 -16.31
CA LYS A 27 5.61 -6.59 -15.95
C LYS A 27 4.34 -6.92 -15.17
N ALA A 28 3.65 -8.02 -15.47
CA ALA A 28 2.45 -8.39 -14.73
C ALA A 28 2.77 -8.68 -13.26
N VAL A 29 3.81 -9.46 -12.95
CA VAL A 29 4.15 -9.88 -11.59
C VAL A 29 4.71 -8.73 -10.75
N GLU A 30 5.57 -7.88 -11.35
CA GLU A 30 6.08 -6.67 -10.72
C GLU A 30 4.92 -5.70 -10.37
N ASN A 31 4.00 -5.49 -11.31
CA ASN A 31 2.87 -4.58 -11.13
C ASN A 31 1.78 -5.15 -10.20
N LEU A 32 1.57 -6.47 -10.18
CA LEU A 32 0.58 -7.14 -9.32
C LEU A 32 0.96 -7.05 -7.84
N THR A 33 2.25 -7.17 -7.54
CA THR A 33 2.73 -7.24 -6.16
C THR A 33 2.79 -5.85 -5.51
N LEU A 34 3.23 -4.83 -6.26
CA LEU A 34 3.42 -3.49 -5.70
C LEU A 34 2.12 -2.67 -5.61
N SER A 35 1.27 -2.73 -6.64
CA SER A 35 0.10 -1.84 -6.71
C SER A 35 -1.07 -2.30 -5.85
N ASN A 36 -1.40 -3.61 -5.86
CA ASN A 36 -2.52 -4.14 -5.08
C ASN A 36 -2.23 -4.11 -3.57
N PHE A 37 -1.00 -4.43 -3.18
CA PHE A 37 -0.62 -4.48 -1.77
C PHE A 37 -0.61 -3.09 -1.13
N SER A 38 -0.12 -2.07 -1.85
CA SER A 38 -0.16 -0.68 -1.37
C SER A 38 -1.59 -0.14 -1.25
N ARG A 39 -2.47 -0.45 -2.21
CA ARG A 39 -3.88 -0.04 -2.19
C ARG A 39 -4.67 -0.69 -1.05
N ALA A 40 -4.51 -2.01 -0.84
CA ALA A 40 -5.16 -2.71 0.27
C ALA A 40 -4.74 -2.15 1.63
N ARG A 41 -3.44 -1.83 1.78
CA ARG A 41 -2.90 -1.23 3.00
C ARG A 41 -3.46 0.17 3.27
N ILE A 42 -3.75 0.97 2.25
CA ILE A 42 -4.40 2.28 2.43
C ILE A 42 -5.84 2.11 2.94
N SER A 43 -6.62 1.22 2.32
CA SER A 43 -8.00 0.94 2.77
C SER A 43 -8.03 0.39 4.19
N ILE A 44 -7.15 -0.56 4.53
CA ILE A 44 -7.07 -1.11 5.89
C ILE A 44 -6.70 -0.01 6.90
N SER A 45 -5.71 0.84 6.56
CA SER A 45 -5.25 1.92 7.43
C SER A 45 -6.32 2.99 7.64
N PHE A 46 -7.16 3.24 6.64
CA PHE A 46 -8.28 4.17 6.80
C PHE A 46 -9.34 3.60 7.76
N ILE A 47 -9.68 2.32 7.62
CA ILE A 47 -10.65 1.65 8.51
C ILE A 47 -10.12 1.60 9.94
N THR A 48 -8.86 1.21 10.14
CA THR A 48 -8.24 1.17 11.49
C THR A 48 -8.12 2.54 12.12
N PHE A 49 -7.91 3.60 11.32
CA PHE A 49 -7.94 4.97 11.81
C PHE A 49 -9.33 5.36 12.34
N ILE A 50 -10.39 5.05 11.59
CA ILE A 50 -11.77 5.31 12.03
C ILE A 50 -12.08 4.53 13.32
N LEU A 51 -11.63 3.28 13.41
CA LEU A 51 -11.81 2.47 14.61
C LEU A 51 -11.07 3.07 15.83
N GLY A 52 -9.82 3.52 15.64
CA GLY A 52 -9.04 4.24 16.66
C GLY A 52 -9.70 5.53 17.13
N PHE A 53 -10.32 6.26 16.20
CA PHE A 53 -11.05 7.49 16.51
C PHE A 53 -12.31 7.23 17.35
N PHE A 54 -13.13 6.25 16.96
CA PHE A 54 -14.34 5.91 17.72
C PHE A 54 -14.02 5.32 19.09
N THR A 55 -12.95 4.51 19.19
CA THR A 55 -12.49 3.99 20.48
C THR A 55 -12.04 5.13 21.40
N MET A 56 -11.30 6.11 20.89
CA MET A 56 -10.91 7.30 21.66
C MET A 56 -12.12 8.08 22.18
N ILE A 57 -13.11 8.37 21.32
CA ILE A 57 -14.30 9.14 21.72
C ILE A 57 -15.19 8.35 22.68
N GLY A 58 -15.41 7.06 22.40
CA GLY A 58 -16.31 6.21 23.18
C GLY A 58 -15.79 5.85 24.57
N THR A 59 -14.47 5.80 24.75
CA THR A 59 -13.84 5.37 26.02
C THR A 59 -13.32 6.52 26.88
N TYR A 60 -13.30 7.76 26.36
CA TYR A 60 -12.81 8.94 27.07
C TYR A 60 -13.46 9.12 28.45
N THR A 61 -14.75 8.82 28.58
CA THR A 61 -15.51 8.98 29.82
C THR A 61 -15.25 7.86 30.84
N ILE A 62 -14.76 6.70 30.39
CA ILE A 62 -14.60 5.51 31.24
C ILE A 62 -13.21 5.49 31.85
N GLN A 63 -12.16 5.59 31.02
CA GLN A 63 -10.79 5.49 31.49
C GLN A 63 -9.82 6.12 30.48
N ALA A 64 -9.07 7.14 30.93
CA ALA A 64 -8.15 7.90 30.09
C ALA A 64 -7.09 7.03 29.38
N ALA A 65 -6.72 5.88 29.95
CA ALA A 65 -5.78 4.94 29.33
C ALA A 65 -6.24 4.42 27.96
N PHE A 66 -7.55 4.16 27.77
CA PHE A 66 -8.06 3.71 26.47
C PHE A 66 -8.03 4.83 25.42
N ALA A 67 -8.22 6.08 25.84
CA ALA A 67 -8.06 7.23 24.95
C ALA A 67 -6.61 7.35 24.44
N VAL A 68 -5.61 7.09 25.30
CA VAL A 68 -4.18 7.06 24.90
C VAL A 68 -3.92 5.94 23.90
N VAL A 69 -4.45 4.74 24.14
CA VAL A 69 -4.30 3.61 23.20
C VAL A 69 -4.96 3.92 21.86
N GLY A 70 -6.19 4.44 21.88
CA GLY A 70 -6.91 4.85 20.66
C GLY A 70 -6.14 5.91 19.87
N PHE A 71 -5.54 6.88 20.57
CA PHE A 71 -4.69 7.89 19.97
C PHE A 71 -3.42 7.31 19.31
N VAL A 72 -2.73 6.39 19.99
CA VAL A 72 -1.53 5.73 19.42
C VAL A 72 -1.89 4.93 18.17
N VAL A 73 -2.99 4.18 18.21
CA VAL A 73 -3.50 3.43 17.04
C VAL A 73 -3.83 4.40 15.90
N MET A 74 -4.54 5.49 16.19
CA MET A 74 -4.89 6.52 15.22
C MET A 74 -3.63 7.16 14.59
N ALA A 75 -2.62 7.50 15.39
CA ALA A 75 -1.38 8.10 14.93
C ALA A 75 -0.59 7.16 14.01
N LEU A 76 -0.41 5.89 14.41
CA LEU A 76 0.27 4.88 13.60
C LEU A 76 -0.48 4.63 12.28
N SER A 77 -1.80 4.52 12.36
CA SER A 77 -2.65 4.30 11.19
C SER A 77 -2.59 5.49 10.22
N GLY A 78 -2.60 6.72 10.73
CA GLY A 78 -2.45 7.93 9.94
C GLY A 78 -1.08 8.01 9.25
N TYR A 79 -0.01 7.66 9.96
CA TYR A 79 1.33 7.60 9.38
C TYR A 79 1.41 6.59 8.23
N VAL A 80 0.88 5.38 8.44
CA VAL A 80 0.84 4.33 7.40
C VAL A 80 -0.04 4.78 6.23
N PHE A 81 -1.17 5.44 6.47
CA PHE A 81 -2.01 5.98 5.41
C PHE A 81 -1.29 7.03 4.56
N VAL A 82 -0.62 8.01 5.18
CA VAL A 82 0.10 9.08 4.47
C VAL A 82 1.29 8.53 3.68
N THR A 83 2.07 7.64 4.27
CA THR A 83 3.24 7.05 3.59
C THR A 83 2.84 6.22 2.37
N ASN A 84 1.79 5.39 2.49
CA ASN A 84 1.33 4.58 1.35
C ASN A 84 0.62 5.44 0.28
N THR A 85 -0.19 6.44 0.65
CA THR A 85 -0.81 7.35 -0.33
C THR A 85 0.23 8.17 -1.07
N ARG A 86 1.27 8.65 -0.39
CA ARG A 86 2.40 9.36 -1.03
C ARG A 86 3.17 8.46 -1.98
N SER A 87 3.39 7.20 -1.61
CA SER A 87 4.01 6.21 -2.51
C SER A 87 3.16 5.95 -3.75
N LEU A 88 1.82 5.87 -3.62
CA LEU A 88 0.92 5.68 -4.76
C LEU A 88 0.90 6.89 -5.68
N LEU A 89 0.81 8.10 -5.14
CA LEU A 89 0.80 9.33 -5.94
C LEU A 89 2.11 9.50 -6.71
N ASN A 90 3.24 9.18 -6.09
CA ASN A 90 4.54 9.23 -6.74
C ASN A 90 4.66 8.18 -7.88
N ALA A 91 4.07 6.99 -7.70
CA ALA A 91 4.02 5.97 -8.74
C ALA A 91 3.14 6.39 -9.95
N GLU A 92 2.15 7.25 -9.73
CA GLU A 92 1.29 7.80 -10.78
C GLU A 92 1.74 9.18 -11.30
N ASN A 93 2.91 9.67 -10.87
CA ASN A 93 3.46 10.99 -11.21
C ASN A 93 2.49 12.15 -10.91
N ILE A 94 1.70 12.00 -9.84
CA ILE A 94 0.75 13.02 -9.36
C ILE A 94 1.43 13.79 -8.23
N GLN A 95 1.70 15.09 -8.46
CA GLN A 95 2.34 15.94 -7.45
C GLN A 95 1.37 16.47 -6.39
N GLU A 96 0.07 16.53 -6.71
CA GLU A 96 -0.95 17.06 -5.81
C GLU A 96 -1.52 15.99 -4.89
N TRP A 97 -1.52 16.28 -3.59
CA TRP A 97 -2.17 15.43 -2.61
C TRP A 97 -3.66 15.76 -2.50
N ASN A 98 -4.46 15.29 -3.46
CA ASN A 98 -5.90 15.56 -3.53
C ASN A 98 -6.75 14.35 -3.08
N PHE A 99 -7.67 14.57 -2.13
CA PHE A 99 -8.55 13.52 -1.61
C PHE A 99 -9.41 12.85 -2.68
N LYS A 100 -9.94 13.60 -3.66
CA LYS A 100 -10.72 13.02 -4.76
C LYS A 100 -9.88 12.09 -5.62
N GLN A 101 -8.61 12.44 -5.84
CA GLN A 101 -7.68 11.61 -6.59
C GLN A 101 -7.36 10.35 -5.78
N ILE A 102 -6.95 10.46 -4.51
CA ILE A 102 -6.67 9.30 -3.65
C ILE A 102 -7.87 8.35 -3.59
N TYR A 103 -9.09 8.88 -3.41
CA TYR A 103 -10.30 8.07 -3.43
C TYR A 103 -10.50 7.37 -4.78
N LYS A 104 -10.27 8.06 -5.90
CA LYS A 104 -10.33 7.47 -7.23
C LYS A 104 -9.26 6.41 -7.43
N LEU A 105 -8.04 6.56 -6.90
CA LEU A 105 -6.95 5.58 -7.01
C LEU A 105 -7.23 4.33 -6.17
N VAL A 106 -7.73 4.52 -4.96
CA VAL A 106 -8.11 3.40 -4.09
C VAL A 106 -9.32 2.65 -4.66
N ARG A 107 -10.27 3.37 -5.27
CA ARG A 107 -11.52 2.79 -5.80
C ARG A 107 -11.38 2.20 -7.20
N ASN A 108 -10.62 2.83 -8.09
CA ASN A 108 -10.60 2.50 -9.51
C ASN A 108 -9.36 1.68 -9.86
N LYS A 109 -9.57 0.41 -10.24
CA LYS A 109 -8.50 -0.56 -10.52
C LYS A 109 -7.71 -0.25 -11.81
N ASP A 110 -8.22 0.63 -12.69
CA ASP A 110 -7.77 0.70 -14.10
C ASP A 110 -7.25 2.07 -14.57
N THR A 111 -6.96 3.03 -13.69
CA THR A 111 -6.63 4.41 -14.14
C THR A 111 -5.28 4.51 -14.88
N SER A 112 -4.34 3.60 -14.60
CA SER A 112 -3.04 3.50 -15.27
C SER A 112 -3.08 2.76 -16.61
N ARG A 113 -4.21 2.17 -17.02
CA ARG A 113 -4.33 1.37 -18.26
C ARG A 113 -4.88 2.13 -19.46
N GLN A 114 -5.31 3.39 -19.29
CA GLN A 114 -5.94 4.18 -20.36
C GLN A 114 -4.99 5.20 -21.02
N ASN A 115 -3.76 5.34 -20.51
CA ASN A 115 -2.77 6.27 -21.07
C ASN A 115 -1.45 5.53 -21.30
N LYS A 116 -1.47 4.59 -22.26
CA LYS A 116 -0.29 4.06 -22.93
C LYS A 116 -0.66 3.63 -24.34
#